data_AF-A0A366E8A3-F1
#
_entry.id   AF-A0A366E8A3-F1
#
_cell.length_a   1.000
_cell.length_b   1.000
_cell.length_c   1.000
_cell.angle_alpha   90.00
_cell.angle_beta   90.00
_cell.angle_gamma   90.00
#
_symmetry.space_group_name_H-M   'P 1'
#
loop_
_entity.id
_entity.type
_entity.pdbx_description
1 polymer ?
#
loop_
_entity_poly.entity_id
_entity_poly.type
_entity_poly.pdbx_seq_one_letter_code
_entity_poly.pdbx_strand_id
1 'polypeptide(L)'
;MRAIIYIGHGSRNDQRNQAFINKITPIINNVSFPIQKIAFLEAKPSLMNKIDQCILEGATEIIVVPIFLLPGIHVNQDIPAIINEKKTQYPSLTVYYAPPFNDADDLIEDITERIATIPKVIGEDKAIIVISHGSRNTKALVVFERLITKLQKHLHGNSVFPAYLKSQEPSLEQCLTDLENGSYKDIIVVPHFFNTTMFPKKIETIVGEANFHHVAIAPAIEFNEKIEQVIKKQIALASKVQ
;
A
#
# COMPACT_ATOMS: atom_id res chain seq x y z
N MET A 1 -9.54 -27.02 -8.21
CA MET A 1 -9.57 -25.75 -8.97
C MET A 1 -9.17 -24.62 -8.05
N ARG A 2 -8.43 -23.61 -8.54
CA ARG A 2 -7.89 -22.53 -7.71
C ARG A 2 -8.56 -21.19 -8.02
N ALA A 3 -8.89 -20.43 -6.97
CA ALA A 3 -9.42 -19.08 -7.08
C ALA A 3 -8.46 -18.04 -6.48
N ILE A 4 -8.60 -16.79 -6.89
CA ILE A 4 -7.95 -15.63 -6.25
C ILE A 4 -9.01 -14.71 -5.66
N ILE A 5 -8.77 -14.23 -4.44
CA ILE A 5 -9.53 -13.14 -3.82
C ILE A 5 -8.58 -11.98 -3.54
N TYR A 6 -8.79 -10.86 -4.24
CA TYR A 6 -8.09 -9.60 -3.99
C TYR A 6 -8.83 -8.84 -2.88
N ILE A 7 -8.16 -8.57 -1.78
CA ILE A 7 -8.78 -7.92 -0.62
C ILE A 7 -8.21 -6.53 -0.36
N GLY A 8 -9.06 -5.51 -0.43
CA GLY A 8 -8.76 -4.15 0.00
C GLY A 8 -9.32 -3.85 1.40
N HIS A 9 -8.97 -2.69 1.96
CA HIS A 9 -9.48 -2.25 3.25
C HIS A 9 -11.01 -2.07 3.24
N GLY A 10 -11.54 -1.41 2.21
CA GLY A 10 -12.94 -1.00 2.16
C GLY A 10 -13.18 0.33 2.89
N SER A 11 -14.17 1.06 2.41
CA SER A 11 -14.62 2.34 2.95
C SER A 11 -16.11 2.28 3.27
N ARG A 12 -16.55 3.09 4.23
CA ARG A 12 -17.99 3.35 4.45
C ARG A 12 -18.63 4.12 3.29
N ASN A 13 -17.82 4.73 2.40
CA ASN A 13 -18.29 5.39 1.20
C ASN A 13 -18.22 4.41 0.02
N ASP A 14 -19.38 3.97 -0.47
CA ASP A 14 -19.49 3.01 -1.56
C ASP A 14 -18.92 3.51 -2.89
N GLN A 15 -18.94 4.83 -3.15
CA GLN A 15 -18.29 5.39 -4.35
C GLN A 15 -16.77 5.15 -4.32
N ARG A 16 -16.14 5.17 -3.14
CA ARG A 16 -14.71 4.85 -3.00
C ARG A 16 -14.44 3.37 -3.22
N ASN A 17 -15.33 2.50 -2.75
CA ASN A 17 -15.24 1.06 -3.00
C ASN A 17 -15.38 0.77 -4.50
N GLN A 18 -16.32 1.42 -5.18
CA GLN A 18 -16.50 1.30 -6.62
C GLN A 18 -15.30 1.85 -7.39
N ALA A 19 -14.74 2.99 -6.99
CA ALA A 19 -13.53 3.53 -7.59
C ALA A 19 -12.33 2.57 -7.45
N PHE A 20 -12.17 1.94 -6.27
CA PHE A 20 -11.16 0.90 -6.08
C PHE A 20 -11.38 -0.29 -7.02
N ILE A 21 -12.61 -0.80 -7.12
CA ILE A 21 -12.97 -1.89 -8.05
C ILE A 21 -12.62 -1.50 -9.48
N ASN A 22 -13.02 -0.31 -9.92
CA ASN A 22 -12.75 0.15 -11.28
C ASN A 22 -11.26 0.27 -11.58
N LYS A 23 -10.45 0.70 -10.60
CA LYS A 23 -8.99 0.83 -10.74
C LYS A 23 -8.27 -0.52 -10.74
N ILE A 24 -8.69 -1.48 -9.91
CA ILE A 24 -8.02 -2.78 -9.80
C ILE A 24 -8.46 -3.78 -10.89
N THR A 25 -9.68 -3.64 -11.42
CA THR A 25 -10.23 -4.58 -12.42
C THR A 25 -9.33 -4.76 -13.66
N PRO A 26 -8.81 -3.70 -14.29
CA PRO A 26 -7.90 -3.84 -15.43
C PRO A 26 -6.63 -4.64 -15.11
N ILE A 27 -6.07 -4.45 -13.92
CA ILE A 27 -4.86 -5.15 -13.47
C ILE A 27 -5.13 -6.64 -13.27
N ILE A 28 -6.22 -7.01 -12.62
CA ILE A 28 -6.53 -8.42 -12.34
C ILE A 28 -6.98 -9.17 -13.60
N ASN A 29 -7.51 -8.46 -14.61
CA ASN A 29 -7.77 -9.05 -15.92
C ASN A 29 -6.50 -9.49 -16.64
N ASN A 30 -5.34 -8.90 -16.30
CA ASN A 30 -4.03 -9.33 -16.81
C ASN A 30 -3.44 -10.53 -16.03
N VAL A 31 -4.19 -11.10 -15.07
CA VAL A 31 -3.85 -12.30 -14.32
C VAL A 31 -4.77 -13.44 -14.77
N SER A 32 -4.20 -14.51 -15.32
CA SER A 32 -4.97 -15.64 -15.85
C SER A 32 -5.35 -16.62 -14.73
N PHE A 33 -6.55 -16.46 -14.16
CA PHE A 33 -7.13 -17.39 -13.18
C PHE A 33 -8.61 -17.68 -13.48
N PRO A 34 -9.09 -18.92 -13.26
CA PRO A 34 -10.44 -19.32 -13.62
C PRO A 34 -11.51 -18.65 -12.75
N ILE A 35 -11.19 -18.38 -11.48
CA ILE A 35 -12.08 -17.71 -10.53
C ILE A 35 -11.32 -16.56 -9.87
N GLN A 36 -11.83 -15.35 -10.04
CA GLN A 36 -11.26 -14.14 -9.45
C GLN A 36 -12.37 -13.32 -8.79
N LYS A 37 -12.16 -12.88 -7.55
CA LYS A 37 -13.10 -12.04 -6.79
C LYS A 37 -12.38 -10.86 -6.14
N ILE A 38 -13.10 -9.75 -6.00
CA ILE A 38 -12.69 -8.61 -5.17
C ILE A 38 -13.51 -8.67 -3.88
N ALA A 39 -12.84 -8.46 -2.75
CA ALA A 39 -13.43 -8.37 -1.43
C ALA A 39 -12.90 -7.14 -0.68
N PHE A 40 -13.61 -6.75 0.37
CA PHE A 40 -13.17 -5.75 1.31
C PHE A 40 -13.20 -6.30 2.74
N LEU A 41 -12.30 -5.78 3.57
CA LEU A 41 -12.24 -6.13 4.99
C LEU A 41 -13.37 -5.45 5.78
N GLU A 42 -13.54 -4.14 5.60
CA GLU A 42 -14.50 -3.29 6.33
C GLU A 42 -15.67 -2.80 5.49
N ALA A 43 -15.87 -3.37 4.30
CA ALA A 43 -16.97 -3.02 3.41
C ALA A 43 -17.53 -4.26 2.70
N LYS A 44 -18.53 -4.05 1.85
CA LYS A 44 -19.09 -5.10 1.00
C LYS A 44 -18.56 -4.98 -0.43
N PRO A 45 -18.35 -6.11 -1.12
CA PRO A 45 -18.54 -7.49 -0.62
C PRO A 45 -17.44 -7.92 0.37
N SER A 46 -17.81 -8.67 1.41
CA SER A 46 -16.88 -9.11 2.46
C SER A 46 -16.03 -10.31 2.02
N LEU A 47 -14.87 -10.49 2.67
CA LEU A 47 -14.00 -11.66 2.45
C LEU A 47 -14.73 -12.98 2.68
N MET A 48 -15.50 -13.10 3.78
CA MET A 48 -16.28 -14.30 4.09
C MET A 48 -17.21 -14.69 2.95
N ASN A 49 -17.98 -13.73 2.42
CA ASN A 49 -18.93 -13.99 1.35
C ASN A 49 -18.22 -14.39 0.05
N LYS A 50 -17.04 -13.82 -0.23
CA LYS A 50 -16.27 -14.16 -1.43
C LYS A 50 -15.60 -15.52 -1.36
N ILE A 51 -15.19 -15.96 -0.17
CA ILE A 51 -14.73 -17.34 0.03
C ILE A 51 -15.86 -18.33 -0.30
N ASP A 52 -17.07 -18.10 0.23
CA ASP A 52 -18.22 -18.97 -0.04
C ASP A 52 -18.57 -19.02 -1.54
N GLN A 53 -18.55 -17.87 -2.22
CA GLN A 53 -18.79 -17.80 -3.66
C GLN A 53 -17.74 -18.58 -4.46
N CYS A 54 -16.45 -18.47 -4.11
CA CYS A 54 -15.41 -19.27 -4.77
C CYS A 54 -15.64 -20.77 -4.58
N ILE A 55 -16.05 -21.21 -3.39
CA ILE A 55 -16.33 -22.63 -3.10
C ILE A 55 -17.53 -23.11 -3.91
N LEU A 56 -18.61 -22.32 -3.98
CA LEU A 56 -19.79 -22.63 -4.79
C LEU A 56 -19.46 -22.74 -6.29
N GLU A 57 -18.50 -21.95 -6.76
CA GLU A 57 -17.97 -22.02 -8.13
C GLU A 57 -16.97 -23.18 -8.32
N GLY A 58 -16.73 -24.01 -7.30
CA GLY A 58 -15.91 -25.23 -7.38
C GLY A 58 -14.44 -25.06 -6.96
N ALA A 59 -14.07 -23.93 -6.34
CA ALA A 59 -12.72 -23.74 -5.84
C ALA A 59 -12.44 -24.65 -4.64
N THR A 60 -11.36 -25.42 -4.73
CA THR A 60 -10.80 -26.26 -3.64
C THR A 60 -9.60 -25.59 -2.99
N GLU A 61 -9.02 -24.61 -3.69
CA GLU A 61 -7.89 -23.81 -3.24
C GLU A 61 -8.18 -22.32 -3.48
N ILE A 62 -7.83 -21.47 -2.53
CA ILE A 62 -8.00 -20.01 -2.63
C ILE A 62 -6.69 -19.32 -2.29
N ILE A 63 -6.24 -18.39 -3.14
CA ILE A 63 -5.18 -17.44 -2.81
C ILE A 63 -5.84 -16.12 -2.38
N VAL A 64 -5.62 -15.71 -1.14
CA VAL A 64 -6.03 -14.39 -0.65
C VAL A 64 -4.87 -13.42 -0.84
N VAL A 65 -5.09 -12.35 -1.62
CA VAL A 65 -4.08 -11.36 -2.00
C VAL A 65 -4.43 -10.00 -1.39
N PRO A 66 -3.73 -9.57 -0.32
CA PRO A 66 -4.00 -8.29 0.32
C PRO A 66 -3.43 -7.13 -0.51
N ILE A 67 -4.32 -6.24 -0.97
CA ILE A 67 -3.98 -4.97 -1.62
C ILE A 67 -3.70 -3.91 -0.54
N PHE A 68 -2.64 -4.15 0.21
CA PHE A 68 -2.20 -3.35 1.34
C PHE A 68 -0.71 -3.03 1.20
N LEU A 69 -0.33 -1.81 1.58
CA LEU A 69 1.07 -1.37 1.47
C LEU A 69 1.95 -1.98 2.57
N LEU A 70 1.47 -1.99 3.81
CA LEU A 70 2.24 -2.44 4.97
C LEU A 70 1.52 -3.56 5.75
N PRO A 71 2.26 -4.42 6.47
CA PRO A 71 1.69 -5.51 7.25
C PRO A 71 1.16 -5.00 8.60
N GLY A 72 0.06 -4.24 8.57
CA GLY A 72 -0.62 -3.75 9.77
C GLY A 72 -1.39 -4.85 10.53
N ILE A 73 -2.24 -4.44 11.49
CA ILE A 73 -3.12 -5.34 12.26
C ILE A 73 -4.05 -6.11 11.31
N HIS A 74 -4.69 -5.41 10.37
CA HIS A 74 -5.58 -6.01 9.37
C HIS A 74 -4.96 -7.19 8.61
N VAL A 75 -3.73 -7.00 8.13
CA VAL A 75 -3.02 -8.02 7.34
C VAL A 75 -2.54 -9.18 8.23
N ASN A 76 -2.11 -8.90 9.46
CA ASN A 76 -1.50 -9.91 10.33
C ASN A 76 -2.50 -10.64 11.25
N GLN A 77 -3.69 -10.11 11.45
CA GLN A 77 -4.65 -10.63 12.44
C GLN A 77 -6.04 -10.77 11.84
N ASP A 78 -6.65 -9.70 11.35
CA ASP A 78 -8.07 -9.72 10.97
C ASP A 78 -8.34 -10.61 9.75
N ILE A 79 -7.54 -10.47 8.69
CA ILE A 79 -7.67 -11.31 7.48
C ILE A 79 -7.37 -12.78 7.81
N PRO A 80 -6.27 -13.13 8.50
CA PRO A 80 -6.02 -14.49 8.97
C PRO A 80 -7.13 -15.08 9.84
N ALA A 81 -7.74 -14.29 10.72
CA ALA A 81 -8.85 -14.75 11.56
C ALA A 81 -10.05 -15.17 10.71
N ILE A 82 -10.44 -14.36 9.72
CA ILE A 82 -11.51 -14.69 8.78
C ILE A 82 -11.19 -15.96 7.98
N ILE A 83 -9.93 -16.11 7.53
CA ILE A 83 -9.48 -17.30 6.81
C ILE A 83 -9.60 -18.55 7.71
N ASN A 84 -9.17 -18.48 8.96
CA ASN A 84 -9.21 -19.59 9.91
C ASN A 84 -10.65 -20.00 10.26
N GLU A 85 -11.56 -19.04 10.40
CA GLU A 85 -12.99 -19.30 10.57
C GLU A 85 -13.53 -20.11 9.39
N LYS A 86 -13.22 -19.70 8.16
CA LYS A 86 -13.64 -20.42 6.95
C LYS A 86 -13.00 -21.80 6.80
N LYS A 87 -11.74 -21.98 7.23
CA LYS A 87 -11.10 -23.31 7.26
C LYS A 87 -11.79 -24.25 8.26
N THR A 88 -12.29 -23.72 9.37
CA THR A 88 -13.09 -24.52 10.33
C THR A 88 -14.41 -24.95 9.70
N GLN A 89 -15.06 -24.07 8.95
CA GLN A 89 -16.31 -24.38 8.23
C GLN A 89 -16.10 -25.35 7.06
N TYR A 90 -14.95 -25.26 6.37
CA TYR A 90 -14.61 -26.06 5.19
C TYR A 90 -13.22 -26.70 5.35
N PRO A 91 -13.10 -27.82 6.09
CA PRO A 91 -11.79 -28.41 6.42
C PRO A 91 -10.96 -28.89 5.22
N SER A 92 -11.59 -29.17 4.08
CA SER A 92 -10.91 -29.54 2.82
C SER A 92 -10.42 -28.34 2.00
N LEU A 93 -10.79 -27.11 2.40
CA LEU A 93 -10.39 -25.89 1.71
C LEU A 93 -8.93 -25.55 2.02
N THR A 94 -8.10 -25.53 0.98
CA THR A 94 -6.74 -24.98 1.11
C THR A 94 -6.77 -23.48 0.85
N VAL A 95 -6.26 -22.68 1.80
CA VAL A 95 -6.12 -21.24 1.62
C VAL A 95 -4.66 -20.84 1.75
N TYR A 96 -4.15 -20.24 0.69
CA TYR A 96 -2.86 -19.58 0.61
C TYR A 96 -3.05 -18.08 0.88
N TYR A 97 -2.12 -17.48 1.61
CA TYR A 97 -2.17 -16.05 1.93
C TYR A 97 -0.91 -15.37 1.42
N ALA A 98 -1.09 -14.42 0.49
CA ALA A 98 0.01 -13.67 -0.07
C ALA A 98 0.47 -12.55 0.90
N PRO A 99 1.76 -12.16 0.86
CA PRO A 99 2.20 -11.00 1.62
C PRO A 99 1.57 -9.71 1.05
N PRO A 100 1.48 -8.63 1.85
CA PRO A 100 1.17 -7.30 1.34
C PRO A 100 2.34 -6.76 0.49
N PHE A 101 2.23 -5.52 0.00
CA PHE A 101 3.19 -4.94 -0.95
C PHE A 101 4.56 -4.75 -0.32
N ASN A 102 4.59 -4.43 0.98
CA ASN A 102 5.80 -4.21 1.75
C ASN A 102 6.73 -3.20 1.03
N ASP A 103 7.99 -3.59 0.88
CA ASP A 103 9.07 -2.87 0.23
C ASP A 103 9.45 -3.53 -1.11
N ALA A 104 8.45 -4.00 -1.87
CA ALA A 104 8.66 -4.59 -3.19
C ALA A 104 9.41 -3.63 -4.14
N ASP A 105 10.36 -4.16 -4.91
CA ASP A 105 11.23 -3.32 -5.74
C ASP A 105 10.44 -2.53 -6.80
N ASP A 106 9.38 -3.10 -7.39
CA ASP A 106 8.53 -2.35 -8.34
C ASP A 106 7.79 -1.19 -7.66
N LEU A 107 7.49 -1.30 -6.36
CA LEU A 107 6.91 -0.19 -5.59
C LEU A 107 7.94 0.90 -5.30
N ILE A 108 9.21 0.52 -5.08
CA ILE A 108 10.32 1.47 -4.96
C ILE A 108 10.52 2.22 -6.28
N GLU A 109 10.43 1.51 -7.41
CA GLU A 109 10.47 2.12 -8.75
C GLU A 109 9.29 3.08 -8.98
N ASP A 110 8.05 2.68 -8.64
CA ASP A 110 6.87 3.57 -8.71
C ASP A 110 7.08 4.85 -7.91
N ILE A 111 7.58 4.73 -6.67
CA ILE A 111 7.85 5.89 -5.82
C ILE A 111 8.91 6.79 -6.47
N THR A 112 9.98 6.20 -7.01
CA THR A 112 11.08 6.94 -7.66
C THR A 112 10.59 7.67 -8.92
N GLU A 113 9.78 7.02 -9.75
CA GLU A 113 9.17 7.62 -10.93
C GLU A 113 8.24 8.79 -10.56
N ARG A 114 7.40 8.63 -9.54
CA ARG A 114 6.53 9.72 -9.05
C ARG A 114 7.31 10.91 -8.54
N ILE A 115 8.41 10.69 -7.82
CA ILE A 115 9.31 11.76 -7.39
C ILE A 115 9.91 12.48 -8.62
N ALA A 116 10.29 11.74 -9.65
CA ALA A 116 10.88 12.31 -10.88
C ALA A 116 9.88 13.14 -11.71
N THR A 117 8.58 12.94 -11.57
CA THR A 117 7.54 13.78 -12.22
C THR A 117 7.42 15.17 -11.61
N ILE A 118 7.88 15.36 -10.38
CA ILE A 118 7.89 16.68 -9.76
C ILE A 118 8.93 17.53 -10.50
N PRO A 119 8.53 18.68 -11.08
CA PRO A 119 9.44 19.58 -11.77
C PRO A 119 10.68 19.77 -10.92
N LYS A 120 11.88 19.69 -11.53
CA LYS A 120 13.15 19.86 -10.81
C LYS A 120 13.04 21.05 -9.88
N VAL A 121 12.89 20.77 -8.60
CA VAL A 121 13.11 21.79 -7.60
C VAL A 121 14.60 22.12 -7.70
N ILE A 122 14.89 23.40 -7.84
CA ILE A 122 16.18 23.91 -8.29
C ILE A 122 17.18 23.78 -7.13
N GLY A 123 17.90 22.66 -7.06
CA GLY A 123 19.01 22.48 -6.10
C GLY A 123 19.54 21.05 -5.98
N GLU A 124 20.81 20.93 -5.58
CA GLU A 124 21.45 19.67 -5.15
C GLU A 124 21.07 19.31 -3.69
N ASP A 125 20.49 20.26 -2.94
CA ASP A 125 20.17 20.15 -1.51
C ASP A 125 18.67 19.91 -1.24
N LYS A 126 18.14 18.76 -1.68
CA LYS A 126 16.72 18.40 -1.48
C LYS A 126 16.53 17.24 -0.50
N ALA A 127 15.52 17.35 0.35
CA ALA A 127 15.08 16.28 1.24
C ALA A 127 13.75 15.69 0.77
N ILE A 128 13.62 14.38 0.93
CA ILE A 128 12.44 13.62 0.53
C ILE A 128 11.80 13.06 1.80
N ILE A 129 10.58 13.47 2.10
CA ILE A 129 9.83 12.96 3.23
C ILE A 129 8.81 11.94 2.71
N VAL A 130 9.00 10.66 3.01
CA VAL A 130 8.05 9.62 2.66
C VAL A 130 7.09 9.44 3.82
N ILE A 131 5.81 9.69 3.58
CA ILE A 131 4.79 9.74 4.64
C ILE A 131 3.85 8.53 4.59
N SER A 132 3.73 7.82 5.70
CA SER A 132 2.77 6.72 5.90
C SER A 132 1.73 7.04 6.98
N HIS A 133 0.76 6.14 7.20
CA HIS A 133 -0.26 6.34 8.24
C HIS A 133 0.31 6.25 9.65
N GLY A 134 1.44 5.55 9.78
CA GLY A 134 1.93 5.01 11.05
C GLY A 134 1.14 3.80 11.50
N SER A 135 1.76 3.00 12.36
CA SER A 135 1.17 1.79 12.90
C SER A 135 1.73 1.49 14.27
N ARG A 136 0.88 1.03 15.18
CA ARG A 136 1.31 0.46 16.47
C ARG A 136 1.91 -0.94 16.32
N ASN A 137 1.78 -1.55 15.13
CA ASN A 137 2.38 -2.85 14.86
C ASN A 137 3.84 -2.66 14.45
N THR A 138 4.76 -3.15 15.28
CA THR A 138 6.21 -3.03 15.07
C THR A 138 6.68 -3.67 13.77
N LYS A 139 6.00 -4.71 13.26
CA LYS A 139 6.33 -5.30 11.95
C LYS A 139 6.08 -4.34 10.79
N ALA A 140 5.02 -3.54 10.86
CA ALA A 140 4.75 -2.53 9.85
C ALA A 140 5.83 -1.43 9.85
N LEU A 141 6.31 -1.04 11.03
CA LEU A 141 7.41 -0.08 11.18
C LEU A 141 8.70 -0.63 10.57
N VAL A 142 9.10 -1.85 10.93
CA VAL A 142 10.32 -2.49 10.38
C VAL A 142 10.28 -2.58 8.84
N VAL A 143 9.11 -2.92 8.27
CA VAL A 143 8.96 -2.96 6.81
C VAL A 143 9.03 -1.57 6.20
N PHE A 144 8.41 -0.58 6.82
CA PHE A 144 8.46 0.80 6.33
C PHE A 144 9.88 1.37 6.38
N GLU A 145 10.63 1.17 7.46
CA GLU A 145 12.05 1.57 7.55
C GLU A 145 12.93 0.87 6.50
N ARG A 146 12.63 -0.39 6.16
CA ARG A 146 13.30 -1.08 5.06
C ARG A 146 12.98 -0.44 3.70
N LEU A 147 11.73 -0.03 3.48
CA LEU A 147 11.33 0.73 2.30
C LEU A 147 12.08 2.07 2.22
N ILE A 148 12.19 2.81 3.33
CA ILE A 148 12.97 4.06 3.40
C ILE A 148 14.44 3.80 3.06
N THR A 149 15.03 2.76 3.64
CA THR A 149 16.43 2.38 3.36
C THR A 149 16.66 2.03 1.88
N LYS A 150 15.69 1.34 1.25
CA LYS A 150 15.76 1.05 -0.19
C LYS A 150 15.65 2.32 -1.03
N LEU A 151 14.73 3.24 -0.69
CA LEU A 151 14.58 4.52 -1.37
C LEU A 151 15.83 5.39 -1.24
N GLN A 152 16.42 5.45 -0.05
CA GLN A 152 17.67 6.16 0.22
C GLN A 152 18.81 5.68 -0.69
N LYS A 153 18.83 4.38 -1.02
CA LYS A 153 19.79 3.80 -1.97
C LYS A 153 19.46 4.15 -3.42
N HIS A 154 18.19 4.16 -3.83
CA HIS A 154 17.80 4.41 -5.23
C HIS A 154 17.85 5.89 -5.61
N LEU A 155 17.52 6.78 -4.67
CA LEU A 155 17.42 8.22 -4.91
C LEU A 155 18.76 8.93 -4.67
N HIS A 156 19.87 8.29 -5.07
CA HIS A 156 21.26 8.72 -4.87
C HIS A 156 21.44 10.25 -4.75
N GLY A 157 22.08 10.69 -3.66
CA GLY A 157 22.35 12.10 -3.39
C GLY A 157 21.24 12.84 -2.62
N ASN A 158 20.06 12.23 -2.41
CA ASN A 158 18.96 12.84 -1.66
C ASN A 158 18.75 12.14 -0.34
N SER A 159 18.53 12.90 0.73
CA SER A 159 18.19 12.33 2.03
C SER A 159 16.69 12.00 2.09
N VAL A 160 16.38 10.79 2.52
CA VAL A 160 15.02 10.26 2.60
C VAL A 160 14.65 10.05 4.07
N PHE A 161 13.58 10.72 4.51
CA PHE A 161 13.12 10.71 5.89
C PHE A 161 11.74 10.05 5.99
N PRO A 162 11.51 9.17 6.98
CA PRO A 162 10.17 8.70 7.29
C PRO A 162 9.36 9.83 7.96
N ALA A 163 8.07 9.90 7.66
CA ALA A 163 7.10 10.63 8.46
C ALA A 163 5.81 9.83 8.62
N TYR A 164 5.04 10.19 9.64
CA TYR A 164 3.83 9.47 10.01
C TYR A 164 2.66 10.44 10.24
N LEU A 165 1.49 10.09 9.72
CA LEU A 165 0.29 10.92 9.92
C LEU A 165 -0.32 10.75 11.31
N LYS A 166 -0.14 9.58 11.93
CA LYS A 166 -0.70 9.18 13.22
C LYS A 166 0.13 8.07 13.88
N SER A 167 -0.06 7.89 15.19
CA SER A 167 0.32 6.69 15.95
C SER A 167 1.81 6.35 16.01
N GLN A 168 2.67 7.19 15.43
CA GLN A 168 4.11 7.01 15.38
C GLN A 168 4.75 8.38 15.15
N GLU A 169 5.98 8.55 15.61
CA GLU A 169 6.83 9.73 15.36
C GLU A 169 8.01 9.34 14.45
N PRO A 170 8.58 10.29 13.69
CA PRO A 170 8.19 11.71 13.64
C PRO A 170 6.93 11.99 12.80
N SER A 171 6.11 12.94 13.26
CA SER A 171 5.03 13.55 12.47
C SER A 171 5.56 14.31 11.25
N LEU A 172 4.70 14.60 10.28
CA LEU A 172 5.11 15.40 9.11
C LEU A 172 5.51 16.82 9.54
N GLU A 173 4.74 17.40 10.45
CA GLU A 173 4.98 18.70 11.06
C GLU A 173 6.37 18.73 11.73
N GLN A 174 6.68 17.71 12.55
CA GLN A 174 7.99 17.60 13.19
C GLN A 174 9.12 17.45 12.17
N CYS A 175 8.97 16.60 11.16
CA CYS A 175 9.98 16.45 10.11
C CYS A 175 10.23 17.76 9.36
N LEU A 176 9.18 18.53 9.05
CA LEU A 176 9.33 19.83 8.42
C LEU A 176 10.10 20.78 9.34
N THR A 177 9.68 20.95 10.59
CA THR A 177 10.36 21.81 11.57
C THR A 177 11.83 21.42 11.80
N ASP A 178 12.15 20.13 11.88
CA ASP A 178 13.52 19.65 12.06
C ASP A 178 14.41 19.98 10.85
N LEU A 179 13.82 20.00 9.65
CA LEU A 179 14.52 20.28 8.40
C LEU A 179 14.60 21.79 8.08
N GLU A 180 13.74 22.63 8.68
CA GLU A 180 13.70 24.10 8.43
C GLU A 180 15.03 24.79 8.75
N ASN A 181 15.73 24.33 9.79
CA ASN A 181 17.04 24.88 10.19
C ASN A 181 18.23 24.13 9.57
N GLY A 182 17.97 23.20 8.65
CA GLY A 182 18.98 22.37 8.00
C GLY A 182 19.57 23.01 6.73
N SER A 183 20.34 22.21 5.99
CA SER A 183 20.91 22.62 4.69
C SER A 183 19.94 22.45 3.51
N TYR A 184 18.79 21.80 3.71
CA TYR A 184 17.84 21.52 2.66
C TYR A 184 17.00 22.74 2.35
N LYS A 185 16.95 23.12 1.07
CA LYS A 185 16.14 24.27 0.60
C LYS A 185 14.78 23.83 0.08
N ASP A 186 14.72 22.59 -0.38
CA ASP A 186 13.61 22.02 -1.11
C ASP A 186 13.14 20.71 -0.48
N ILE A 187 11.84 20.60 -0.25
CA ILE A 187 11.22 19.39 0.30
C ILE A 187 10.29 18.75 -0.73
N ILE A 188 10.38 17.44 -0.90
CA ILE A 188 9.38 16.64 -1.61
C ILE A 188 8.70 15.71 -0.59
N VAL A 189 7.42 15.93 -0.36
CA VAL A 189 6.58 15.04 0.46
C VAL A 189 5.99 13.97 -0.46
N VAL A 190 6.21 12.70 -0.13
CA VAL A 190 5.83 11.56 -0.93
C VAL A 190 4.79 10.72 -0.19
N PRO A 191 3.50 10.82 -0.57
CA PRO A 191 2.45 10.04 0.05
C PRO A 191 2.63 8.55 -0.25
N HIS A 192 2.74 7.73 0.80
CA HIS A 192 2.75 6.27 0.70
C HIS A 192 1.33 5.72 0.92
N PHE A 193 0.40 6.14 0.05
CA PHE A 193 -1.01 5.77 0.07
C PHE A 193 -1.54 5.59 -1.36
N PHE A 194 -2.53 4.73 -1.53
CA PHE A 194 -3.28 4.69 -2.79
C PHE A 194 -4.14 5.94 -2.98
N ASN A 195 -4.32 6.38 -4.24
CA ASN A 195 -5.14 7.55 -4.62
C ASN A 195 -6.66 7.29 -4.52
N THR A 196 -7.11 6.83 -3.37
CA THR A 196 -8.53 6.64 -3.01
C THR A 196 -8.82 7.11 -1.59
N THR A 197 -7.81 7.69 -0.91
CA THR A 197 -7.86 8.02 0.51
C THR A 197 -7.98 9.52 0.75
N MET A 198 -8.40 9.91 1.96
CA MET A 198 -8.55 11.33 2.36
C MET A 198 -7.24 12.00 2.79
N PHE A 199 -6.17 11.21 2.91
CA PHE A 199 -4.90 11.67 3.46
C PHE A 199 -4.13 12.67 2.60
N PRO A 200 -4.22 12.67 1.25
CA PRO A 200 -3.65 13.72 0.43
C PRO A 200 -4.07 15.12 0.88
N LYS A 201 -5.35 15.34 1.21
CA LYS A 201 -5.84 16.64 1.70
C LYS A 201 -5.22 17.07 3.03
N LYS A 202 -5.03 16.14 3.97
CA LYS A 202 -4.39 16.45 5.26
C LYS A 202 -2.93 16.87 5.04
N ILE A 203 -2.24 16.19 4.12
CA ILE A 203 -0.85 16.51 3.76
C ILE A 203 -0.78 17.89 3.11
N GLU A 204 -1.69 18.20 2.17
CA GLU A 204 -1.80 19.52 1.55
C GLU A 204 -1.96 20.65 2.57
N THR A 205 -2.81 20.45 3.59
CA THR A 205 -2.96 21.43 4.69
C THR A 205 -1.67 21.65 5.46
N ILE A 206 -1.02 20.57 5.92
CA ILE A 206 0.22 20.66 6.70
C ILE A 206 1.34 21.32 5.87
N VAL A 207 1.46 20.93 4.60
CA VAL A 207 2.46 21.49 3.69
C VAL A 207 2.20 22.97 3.40
N GLY A 208 0.94 23.38 3.28
CA GLY A 208 0.56 24.78 3.06
C GLY A 208 0.88 25.71 4.24
N GLU A 209 1.08 25.15 5.43
CA GLU A 209 1.45 25.87 6.66
C GLU A 209 2.97 25.85 6.93
N ALA A 210 3.74 25.10 6.13
CA ALA A 210 5.18 24.90 6.34
C ALA A 210 6.01 26.13 5.94
N ASN A 211 7.05 26.44 6.72
CA ASN A 211 7.91 27.61 6.47
C ASN A 211 9.15 27.24 5.63
N PHE A 212 8.93 26.81 4.39
CA PHE A 212 9.98 26.46 3.42
C PHE A 212 9.88 27.28 2.15
N HIS A 213 11.02 27.47 1.47
CA HIS A 213 11.08 28.14 0.17
C HIS A 213 10.29 27.39 -0.90
N HIS A 214 10.41 26.06 -0.94
CA HIS A 214 9.64 25.21 -1.84
C HIS A 214 9.34 23.85 -1.22
N VAL A 215 8.05 23.51 -1.14
CA VAL A 215 7.57 22.17 -0.78
C VAL A 215 6.64 21.66 -1.88
N ALA A 216 6.95 20.50 -2.44
CA ALA A 216 6.10 19.82 -3.39
C ALA A 216 5.56 18.51 -2.82
N ILE A 217 4.38 18.12 -3.29
CA ILE A 217 3.76 16.83 -2.94
C ILE A 217 3.78 15.95 -4.18
N ALA A 218 4.44 14.80 -4.10
CA ALA A 218 4.39 13.78 -5.14
C ALA A 218 2.96 13.23 -5.29
N PRO A 219 2.54 12.82 -6.50
CA PRO A 219 1.26 12.12 -6.67
C PRO A 219 1.15 10.91 -5.73
N ALA A 220 -0.06 10.55 -5.31
CA ALA A 220 -0.30 9.31 -4.57
C ALA A 220 -0.09 8.06 -5.46
N ILE A 221 0.01 6.88 -4.85
CA ILE A 221 0.17 5.61 -5.56
C ILE A 221 -1.09 5.34 -6.40
N GLU A 222 -0.88 5.04 -7.68
CA GLU A 222 -1.95 4.66 -8.61
C GLU A 222 -1.86 3.19 -9.00
N PHE A 223 -2.97 2.66 -9.50
CA PHE A 223 -3.03 1.30 -10.05
C PHE A 223 -2.43 1.29 -11.47
N ASN A 224 -1.10 1.21 -11.55
CA ASN A 224 -0.32 1.19 -12.79
C ASN A 224 0.40 -0.17 -13.00
N GLU A 225 1.25 -0.24 -14.03
CA GLU A 225 2.00 -1.46 -14.37
C GLU A 225 2.92 -1.93 -13.22
N LYS A 226 3.57 -1.02 -12.48
CA LYS A 226 4.41 -1.41 -11.34
C LYS A 226 3.60 -2.09 -10.26
N ILE A 227 2.42 -1.55 -9.94
CA ILE A 227 1.48 -2.16 -8.99
C ILE A 227 0.98 -3.52 -9.50
N GLU A 228 0.72 -3.66 -10.79
CA GLU A 228 0.41 -4.96 -11.40
C GLU A 228 1.54 -5.98 -11.19
N GLN A 229 2.80 -5.59 -11.38
CA GLN A 229 3.95 -6.46 -11.14
C GLN A 229 4.06 -6.87 -9.67
N VAL A 230 3.83 -5.96 -8.73
CA VAL A 230 3.80 -6.30 -7.30
C VAL A 230 2.73 -7.37 -7.02
N ILE A 231 1.51 -7.19 -7.54
CA ILE A 231 0.40 -8.15 -7.35
C ILE A 231 0.76 -9.51 -7.95
N LYS A 232 1.30 -9.54 -9.17
CA LYS A 232 1.75 -10.79 -9.81
C LYS A 232 2.82 -11.50 -8.99
N LYS A 233 3.80 -10.78 -8.45
CA LYS A 233 4.86 -11.33 -7.58
C LYS A 233 4.28 -11.87 -6.27
N GLN A 234 3.31 -11.20 -5.66
CA GLN A 234 2.63 -11.69 -4.45
C GLN A 234 1.88 -13.00 -4.67
N ILE A 235 1.12 -13.10 -5.77
CA ILE A 235 0.42 -14.32 -6.17
C ILE A 235 1.41 -15.47 -6.35
N ALA A 236 2.53 -15.20 -7.04
CA ALA A 236 3.58 -16.19 -7.25
C ALA A 236 4.24 -16.64 -5.94
N LEU A 237 4.52 -15.71 -5.02
CA LEU A 237 5.07 -16.03 -3.70
C LEU A 237 4.13 -16.93 -2.88
N ALA A 238 2.83 -16.62 -2.86
CA ALA A 238 1.83 -17.44 -2.17
C ALA A 238 1.71 -18.85 -2.77
N SER A 239 1.87 -18.97 -4.08
CA SER A 239 1.78 -20.23 -4.81
C SER A 239 3.01 -21.13 -4.65
N LYS A 240 4.16 -20.57 -4.27
CA LYS A 240 5.43 -21.29 -4.07
C LYS A 240 5.60 -21.94 -2.69
N VAL A 241 4.71 -21.68 -1.74
CA VAL A 241 4.73 -22.29 -0.38
C VAL A 241 4.13 -23.70 -0.40
N GLN A 242 4.37 -24.46 -1.47
CA GLN A 242 4.02 -25.89 -1.59
C GLN A 242 5.20 -26.76 -1.17
#